data_AF-A0A5M3X9Y0-F1
#
_entry.id   AF-A0A5M3X9Y0-F1
#
_cell.length_a   1.000
_cell.length_b   1.000
_cell.length_c   1.000
_cell.angle_alpha   90.00
_cell.angle_beta   90.00
_cell.angle_gamma   90.00
#
_symmetry.space_group_name_H-M   'P 1'
#
loop_
_entity.id
_entity.type
_entity.pdbx_description
1 polymer ?
#
loop_
_entity_poly.entity_id
_entity_poly.type
_entity_poly.pdbx_seq_one_letter_code
_entity_poly.pdbx_strand_id
1 'polypeptide(L)'
;MNRLVSRLAMCLLMTTAVGLVGVAPAAANPPAVGNVITLSGGVVLPVYTVTGSATVSAVGFQLTGGTLRAVDQSGTQLWTAGTTGYGPYGGFDYDADGWPDVFVVVSASTGTTCGTTPVVTTTLYFYSGQTGTRQTPLSPLTDICWNFGSTIYPTHQWTENGVLWGPTNKIAVSPYYASTSWFFGFNGSSFGTDGALYFPSTSSYDATYTNALANTYPTGTKYITNSHAANGLIVNVSGQQRLVFWTSGRVAQYAVGPLSASQLVADRPYLTGGRTDIGGRNYGVVAVDPGNSSKVVLVAGTSNYSLYLDRLSGTMTRDPWGGIERHVSVYDLGSNTVDDRFYSYAHDNSDGNKYENRVSYPANPIVRTGGTSRIAYNVYTGGRWYLHISDPGATTDRYAIKDLFLWDIADVDGDGVDDWLVSPTRDAGEPDVPGYYYPKWQTNMYHWNESTASLTNFRTEVGYIPHFQQRFNRSTATSSDGYLTPAQTYLDGSQLKLMMINSAGTVSAR
;
A
#
# COMPACT_ATOMS: atom_id res chain seq x y z
N MET A 1 -30.35 56.16 -59.02
CA MET A 1 -29.04 56.83 -59.17
C MET A 1 -28.05 56.08 -58.29
N ASN A 2 -27.24 55.19 -58.87
CA ASN A 2 -25.78 55.34 -59.06
C ASN A 2 -25.04 55.41 -57.71
N ARG A 3 -24.12 54.52 -57.31
CA ARG A 3 -23.24 53.57 -58.03
C ARG A 3 -22.70 52.49 -57.07
N LEU A 4 -22.49 51.30 -57.61
CA LEU A 4 -21.52 50.27 -57.19
C LEU A 4 -20.07 50.82 -57.19
N VAL A 5 -19.22 50.31 -56.29
CA VAL A 5 -17.84 49.77 -56.51
C VAL A 5 -17.49 48.92 -55.26
N SER A 6 -17.74 47.60 -55.20
CA SER A 6 -16.83 46.48 -55.50
C SER A 6 -15.37 46.59 -55.01
N ARG A 7 -14.98 45.72 -54.05
CA ARG A 7 -13.74 44.91 -54.14
C ARG A 7 -13.76 43.74 -53.15
N LEU A 8 -13.30 42.63 -53.71
CA LEU A 8 -13.25 41.25 -53.22
C LEU A 8 -12.06 40.97 -52.28
N ALA A 9 -12.16 39.80 -51.64
CA ALA A 9 -11.12 38.93 -51.07
C ALA A 9 -10.69 39.28 -49.63
N MET A 10 -10.53 38.35 -48.69
CA MET A 10 -10.16 36.94 -48.79
C MET A 10 -10.50 36.21 -47.48
N CYS A 11 -10.83 34.92 -47.56
CA CYS A 11 -11.06 34.01 -46.44
C CYS A 11 -10.00 34.06 -45.34
N LEU A 12 -10.44 34.15 -44.09
CA LEU A 12 -9.83 33.41 -42.99
C LEU A 12 -10.95 32.97 -42.02
N LEU A 13 -11.42 31.72 -42.16
CA LEU A 13 -12.16 31.05 -41.10
C LEU A 13 -11.15 30.81 -39.95
N MET A 14 -11.22 31.61 -38.90
CA MET A 14 -10.71 31.19 -37.60
C MET A 14 -11.77 30.29 -36.95
N THR A 15 -11.61 28.99 -37.09
CA THR A 15 -12.18 28.01 -36.16
C THR A 15 -11.56 28.25 -34.78
N THR A 16 -12.31 28.87 -33.88
CA THR A 16 -12.01 28.82 -32.44
C THR A 16 -12.20 27.38 -31.97
N ALA A 17 -11.10 26.65 -31.89
CA ALA A 17 -11.05 25.42 -31.12
C ALA A 17 -11.34 25.78 -29.65
N VAL A 18 -12.48 25.33 -29.15
CA VAL A 18 -12.75 25.30 -27.71
C VAL A 18 -11.74 24.31 -27.12
N GLY A 19 -10.66 24.85 -26.57
CA GLY A 19 -9.71 24.07 -25.79
C GLY A 19 -10.43 23.53 -24.57
N LEU A 20 -10.69 22.22 -24.59
CA LEU A 20 -10.90 21.45 -23.38
C LEU A 20 -9.63 21.60 -22.55
N VAL A 21 -9.66 22.50 -21.58
CA VAL A 21 -8.68 22.56 -20.51
C VAL A 21 -8.85 21.25 -19.76
N GLY A 22 -7.92 20.32 -19.99
CA GLY A 22 -7.81 19.12 -19.18
C GLY A 22 -7.67 19.55 -17.73
N VAL A 23 -8.64 19.19 -16.91
CA VAL A 23 -8.55 19.31 -15.46
C VAL A 23 -7.41 18.39 -15.06
N ALA A 24 -6.23 18.95 -14.80
CA ALA A 24 -5.19 18.22 -14.10
C ALA A 24 -5.81 17.70 -12.80
N PRO A 25 -5.57 16.43 -12.40
CA PRO A 25 -6.01 15.97 -11.10
C PRO A 25 -5.46 16.95 -10.08
N ALA A 26 -6.36 17.54 -9.29
CA ALA A 26 -5.98 18.46 -8.24
C ALA A 26 -4.92 17.78 -7.39
N ALA A 27 -3.73 18.37 -7.29
CA ALA A 27 -2.77 17.97 -6.28
C ALA A 27 -3.52 18.10 -4.95
N ALA A 28 -3.71 16.97 -4.27
CA ALA A 28 -4.36 16.95 -2.98
C ALA A 28 -3.52 17.79 -2.03
N ASN A 29 -4.01 18.98 -1.66
CA ASN A 29 -3.43 19.71 -0.54
C ASN A 29 -3.48 18.78 0.68
N PRO A 30 -2.35 18.54 1.38
CA PRO A 30 -2.40 17.84 2.64
C PRO A 30 -3.34 18.58 3.61
N PRO A 31 -4.05 17.87 4.49
CA PRO A 31 -5.00 18.50 5.40
C PRO A 31 -4.25 19.50 6.29
N ALA A 32 -4.91 20.60 6.66
CA ALA A 32 -4.42 21.60 7.60
C ALA A 32 -4.35 21.08 9.06
N VAL A 33 -4.16 19.77 9.25
CA VAL A 33 -4.10 19.05 10.52
C VAL A 33 -3.03 17.97 10.35
N GLY A 34 -2.24 17.71 11.39
CA GLY A 34 -1.36 16.55 11.42
C GLY A 34 -2.12 15.26 11.09
N ASN A 35 -1.39 14.18 10.85
CA ASN A 35 -1.99 12.95 10.35
C ASN A 35 -2.71 12.08 11.42
N VAL A 36 -2.75 12.56 12.66
CA VAL A 36 -3.51 12.01 13.80
C VAL A 36 -4.21 13.10 14.63
N ILE A 37 -5.23 12.70 15.39
CA ILE A 37 -5.82 13.47 16.50
C ILE A 37 -5.70 12.69 17.80
N THR A 38 -5.79 13.37 18.94
CA THR A 38 -5.86 12.73 20.26
C THR A 38 -7.26 12.93 20.83
N LEU A 39 -7.97 11.84 21.11
CA LEU A 39 -9.29 11.86 21.73
C LEU A 39 -9.19 11.94 23.26
N SER A 40 -10.31 12.28 23.90
CA SER A 40 -10.46 12.17 25.36
C SER A 40 -10.04 10.78 25.85
N GLY A 41 -9.18 10.72 26.88
CA GLY A 41 -8.62 9.47 27.39
C GLY A 41 -7.29 9.06 26.75
N GLY A 42 -6.69 9.91 25.91
CA GLY A 42 -5.35 9.71 25.36
C GLY A 42 -5.29 8.77 24.15
N VAL A 43 -6.44 8.44 23.56
CA VAL A 43 -6.51 7.61 22.35
C VAL A 43 -6.02 8.44 21.17
N VAL A 44 -4.89 8.05 20.58
CA VAL A 44 -4.40 8.62 19.32
C VAL A 44 -5.09 7.90 18.16
N LEU A 45 -5.74 8.67 17.29
CA LEU A 45 -6.52 8.17 16.17
C LEU A 45 -6.01 8.77 14.84
N PRO A 46 -5.70 7.95 13.83
CA PRO A 46 -5.48 8.41 12.48
C PRO A 46 -6.66 9.20 11.92
N VAL A 47 -6.37 10.31 11.24
CA VAL A 47 -7.39 11.12 10.55
C VAL A 47 -7.10 11.26 9.07
N TYR A 48 -8.13 11.37 8.26
CA TYR A 48 -8.04 11.42 6.81
C TYR A 48 -8.68 12.71 6.31
N THR A 49 -8.07 13.33 5.30
CA THR A 49 -8.56 14.59 4.73
C THR A 49 -9.99 14.43 4.24
N VAL A 50 -10.81 15.43 4.56
CA VAL A 50 -12.13 15.60 3.97
C VAL A 50 -12.07 16.80 3.03
N THR A 51 -12.60 16.61 1.82
CA THR A 51 -12.77 17.67 0.83
C THR A 51 -14.27 17.93 0.61
N GLY A 52 -14.64 19.11 0.11
CA GLY A 52 -16.04 19.44 -0.14
C GLY A 52 -16.90 19.78 1.09
N SER A 53 -16.33 19.79 2.30
CA SER A 53 -16.99 20.24 3.53
C SER A 53 -16.40 21.56 4.03
N ALA A 54 -17.27 22.49 4.46
CA ALA A 54 -16.86 23.77 5.04
C ALA A 54 -16.54 23.68 6.55
N THR A 55 -16.98 22.61 7.23
CA THR A 55 -16.91 22.48 8.69
C THR A 55 -16.05 21.31 9.16
N VAL A 56 -15.90 20.28 8.33
CA VAL A 56 -15.08 19.10 8.63
C VAL A 56 -13.93 19.03 7.65
N SER A 57 -12.71 19.16 8.16
CA SER A 57 -11.48 19.14 7.35
C SER A 57 -10.78 17.78 7.41
N ALA A 58 -11.06 16.98 8.43
CA ALA A 58 -10.55 15.62 8.55
C ALA A 58 -11.50 14.73 9.36
N VAL A 59 -11.46 13.43 9.10
CA VAL A 59 -12.27 12.42 9.78
C VAL A 59 -11.41 11.25 10.26
N GLY A 60 -11.64 10.78 11.47
CA GLY A 60 -11.08 9.55 12.00
C GLY A 60 -12.15 8.47 12.18
N PHE A 61 -11.78 7.20 12.00
CA PHE A 61 -12.68 6.07 12.16
C PHE A 61 -12.18 5.11 13.22
N GLN A 62 -13.08 4.69 14.11
CA GLN A 62 -12.74 3.77 15.18
C GLN A 62 -13.80 2.70 15.33
N LEU A 63 -13.36 1.45 15.42
CA LEU A 63 -14.19 0.31 15.79
C LEU A 63 -13.89 -0.09 17.23
N THR A 64 -14.89 -0.01 18.12
CA THR A 64 -14.72 -0.41 19.52
C THR A 64 -16.03 -0.98 20.05
N GLY A 65 -15.96 -2.13 20.73
CA GLY A 65 -17.14 -2.74 21.35
C GLY A 65 -18.28 -3.05 20.38
N GLY A 66 -17.96 -3.40 19.12
CA GLY A 66 -18.96 -3.67 18.09
C GLY A 66 -19.66 -2.43 17.52
N THR A 67 -19.10 -1.25 17.74
CA THR A 67 -19.58 0.02 17.17
C THR A 67 -18.48 0.66 16.35
N LEU A 68 -18.74 0.85 15.06
CA LEU A 68 -17.94 1.71 14.19
C LEU A 68 -18.41 3.15 14.37
N ARG A 69 -17.48 4.08 14.61
CA ARG A 69 -17.77 5.51 14.72
C ARG A 69 -16.86 6.33 13.83
N ALA A 70 -17.40 7.44 13.30
CA ALA A 70 -16.63 8.51 12.69
C ALA A 70 -16.59 9.73 13.60
N VAL A 71 -15.43 10.37 13.68
CA VAL A 71 -15.20 11.60 14.44
C VAL A 71 -14.50 12.64 13.57
N ASP A 72 -14.79 13.92 13.77
CA ASP A 72 -14.12 15.01 13.04
C ASP A 72 -12.73 15.36 13.62
N GLN A 73 -12.07 16.35 13.04
CA GLN A 73 -10.75 16.84 13.47
C GLN A 73 -10.69 17.35 14.92
N SER A 74 -11.84 17.66 15.53
CA SER A 74 -11.96 18.08 16.94
C SER A 74 -12.26 16.91 17.89
N GLY A 75 -12.45 15.70 17.35
CA GLY A 75 -12.90 14.52 18.09
C GLY A 75 -14.41 14.49 18.32
N THR A 76 -15.19 15.36 17.67
CA THR A 76 -16.66 15.35 17.77
C THR A 76 -17.22 14.19 16.95
N GLN A 77 -18.13 13.41 17.55
CA GLN A 77 -18.76 12.29 16.85
C GLN A 77 -19.68 12.78 15.73
N LEU A 78 -19.48 12.22 14.54
CA LEU A 78 -20.30 12.49 13.35
C LEU A 78 -21.43 11.47 13.22
N TRP A 79 -21.10 10.18 13.29
CA TRP A 79 -22.07 9.08 13.21
C TRP A 79 -21.54 7.80 13.87
N THR A 80 -22.44 6.84 14.08
CA THR A 80 -22.13 5.49 14.58
C THR A 80 -22.92 4.41 13.84
N ALA A 81 -22.32 3.24 13.65
CA ALA A 81 -22.95 2.06 13.08
C ALA A 81 -22.61 0.81 13.90
N GLY A 82 -23.61 -0.03 14.17
CA GLY A 82 -23.39 -1.32 14.82
C GLY A 82 -22.78 -2.35 13.85
N THR A 83 -21.67 -2.99 14.24
CA THR A 83 -21.03 -4.04 13.45
C THR A 83 -20.22 -5.00 14.32
N THR A 84 -20.27 -6.29 14.02
CA THR A 84 -19.53 -7.34 14.75
C THR A 84 -18.23 -7.73 14.07
N GLY A 85 -17.77 -6.93 13.10
CA GLY A 85 -16.58 -7.21 12.31
C GLY A 85 -15.26 -6.78 12.95
N TYR A 86 -14.21 -6.88 12.15
CA TYR A 86 -12.89 -6.33 12.41
C TYR A 86 -12.55 -5.27 11.33
N GLY A 87 -11.73 -4.28 11.69
CA GLY A 87 -11.51 -3.05 10.92
C GLY A 87 -11.48 -1.81 11.82
N PRO A 88 -11.75 -0.59 11.28
CA PRO A 88 -12.13 -0.28 9.90
C PRO A 88 -10.94 -0.29 8.94
N TYR A 89 -11.14 -0.74 7.71
CA TYR A 89 -10.23 -0.65 6.57
C TYR A 89 -10.74 0.45 5.64
N GLY A 90 -9.91 1.24 4.96
CA GLY A 90 -10.48 2.42 4.30
C GLY A 90 -9.53 3.31 3.56
N GLY A 91 -9.91 4.58 3.47
CA GLY A 91 -9.06 5.72 3.09
C GLY A 91 -9.26 6.25 1.68
N PHE A 92 -10.33 5.81 1.03
CA PHE A 92 -10.66 6.09 -0.36
C PHE A 92 -12.06 6.68 -0.42
N ASP A 93 -12.31 7.52 -1.40
CA ASP A 93 -13.60 8.15 -1.65
C ASP A 93 -14.29 7.41 -2.80
N TYR A 94 -15.01 6.33 -2.47
CA TYR A 94 -15.62 5.45 -3.46
C TYR A 94 -16.87 6.08 -4.09
N ASP A 95 -17.54 6.99 -3.40
CA ASP A 95 -18.75 7.66 -3.90
C ASP A 95 -18.49 9.08 -4.43
N ALA A 96 -17.23 9.53 -4.38
CA ALA A 96 -16.74 10.81 -4.85
C ALA A 96 -17.39 12.01 -4.14
N ASP A 97 -17.75 11.86 -2.87
CA ASP A 97 -18.38 12.90 -2.05
C ASP A 97 -17.35 13.79 -1.32
N GLY A 98 -16.06 13.50 -1.48
CA GLY A 98 -14.94 14.17 -0.85
C GLY A 98 -14.56 13.60 0.52
N TRP A 99 -15.24 12.58 1.01
CA TRP A 99 -14.98 11.92 2.29
C TRP A 99 -14.32 10.56 2.08
N PRO A 100 -13.38 10.18 2.95
CA PRO A 100 -12.80 8.85 2.93
C PRO A 100 -13.79 7.85 3.52
N ASP A 101 -14.12 6.84 2.74
CA ASP A 101 -14.95 5.71 3.10
C ASP A 101 -14.16 4.57 3.75
N VAL A 102 -14.91 3.66 4.37
CA VAL A 102 -14.36 2.50 5.06
C VAL A 102 -15.14 1.24 4.75
N PHE A 103 -14.53 0.08 4.99
CA PHE A 103 -15.21 -1.19 5.12
C PHE A 103 -14.75 -1.92 6.38
N VAL A 104 -15.54 -2.89 6.80
CA VAL A 104 -15.17 -3.86 7.84
C VAL A 104 -15.39 -5.26 7.29
N VAL A 105 -14.63 -6.21 7.82
CA VAL A 105 -14.83 -7.62 7.52
C VAL A 105 -15.60 -8.24 8.66
N VAL A 106 -16.76 -8.82 8.36
CA VAL A 106 -17.60 -9.50 9.35
C VAL A 106 -17.47 -11.00 9.17
N SER A 107 -17.24 -11.72 10.25
CA SER A 107 -17.20 -13.19 10.28
C SER A 107 -18.41 -13.76 11.01
N ALA A 108 -18.94 -14.86 10.48
CA ALA A 108 -20.03 -15.64 11.08
C ALA A 108 -19.64 -17.11 11.10
N SER A 109 -19.84 -17.80 12.23
CA SER A 109 -19.55 -19.23 12.33
C SER A 109 -20.44 -20.04 11.39
N THR A 110 -19.85 -21.02 10.69
CA THR A 110 -20.61 -22.00 9.90
C THR A 110 -21.09 -23.19 10.74
N GLY A 111 -20.60 -23.32 11.98
CA GLY A 111 -20.80 -24.52 12.82
C GLY A 111 -19.91 -25.71 12.43
N THR A 112 -18.99 -25.56 11.47
CA THR A 112 -18.05 -26.61 11.05
C THR A 112 -16.61 -26.26 11.41
N THR A 113 -15.71 -27.25 11.37
CA THR A 113 -14.27 -27.06 11.63
C THR A 113 -13.41 -27.53 10.45
N CYS A 114 -12.26 -26.88 10.30
CA CYS A 114 -11.15 -27.30 9.44
C CYS A 114 -10.01 -27.76 10.35
N GLY A 115 -9.88 -29.08 10.50
CA GLY A 115 -9.12 -29.65 11.61
C GLY A 115 -9.78 -29.27 12.94
N THR A 116 -9.06 -28.57 13.80
CA THR A 116 -9.56 -28.06 15.09
C THR A 116 -10.02 -26.61 15.03
N THR A 117 -9.80 -25.90 13.92
CA THR A 117 -10.10 -24.47 13.81
C THR A 117 -11.51 -24.28 13.22
N PRO A 118 -12.37 -23.44 13.82
CA PRO A 118 -13.68 -23.13 13.25
C PRO A 118 -13.57 -22.56 11.84
N VAL A 119 -14.48 -22.99 10.96
CA VAL A 119 -14.70 -22.37 9.66
C VAL A 119 -15.69 -21.22 9.84
N VAL A 120 -15.43 -20.09 9.20
CA VAL A 120 -16.37 -18.97 9.18
C VAL A 120 -16.76 -18.61 7.76
N THR A 121 -17.87 -17.90 7.64
CA THR A 121 -18.22 -17.12 6.46
C THR A 121 -17.83 -15.67 6.73
N THR A 122 -17.08 -15.10 5.81
CA THR A 122 -16.66 -13.70 5.84
C THR A 122 -17.53 -12.86 4.91
N THR A 123 -17.77 -11.59 5.25
CA THR A 123 -18.54 -10.61 4.46
C THR A 123 -17.88 -9.24 4.53
N LEU A 124 -17.88 -8.50 3.43
CA LEU A 124 -17.41 -7.10 3.39
C LEU A 124 -18.59 -6.14 3.52
N TYR A 125 -18.57 -5.29 4.55
CA TYR A 125 -19.51 -4.19 4.71
C TYR A 125 -18.79 -2.87 4.50
N PHE A 126 -19.18 -2.14 3.45
CA PHE A 126 -18.68 -0.81 3.11
C PHE A 126 -19.58 0.23 3.76
N TYR A 127 -19.01 1.34 4.22
CA TYR A 127 -19.70 2.44 4.87
C TYR A 127 -19.25 3.76 4.25
N SER A 128 -20.21 4.61 3.91
CA SER A 128 -19.94 5.99 3.51
C SER A 128 -19.27 6.73 4.67
N GLY A 129 -18.14 7.38 4.40
CA GLY A 129 -17.37 8.16 5.37
C GLY A 129 -18.17 9.32 5.94
N GLN A 130 -19.01 9.95 5.10
CA GLN A 130 -19.84 11.08 5.49
C GLN A 130 -21.05 10.66 6.34
N THR A 131 -21.73 9.56 5.97
CA THR A 131 -23.07 9.27 6.51
C THR A 131 -23.16 8.00 7.36
N GLY A 132 -22.18 7.10 7.27
CA GLY A 132 -22.25 5.77 7.86
C GLY A 132 -23.22 4.83 7.15
N THR A 133 -23.72 5.19 5.96
CA THR A 133 -24.64 4.34 5.18
C THR A 133 -23.90 3.08 4.71
N ARG A 134 -24.45 1.90 5.04
CA ARG A 134 -23.83 0.60 4.75
C ARG A 134 -24.20 0.05 3.37
N GLN A 135 -23.22 -0.50 2.67
CA GLN A 135 -23.35 -1.24 1.42
C GLN A 135 -22.72 -2.64 1.54
N THR A 136 -23.31 -3.64 0.85
CA THR A 136 -22.81 -5.03 0.82
C THR A 136 -22.86 -5.55 -0.62
N PRO A 137 -21.90 -5.16 -1.48
CA PRO A 137 -21.94 -5.48 -2.91
C PRO A 137 -21.66 -6.96 -3.22
N LEU A 138 -21.13 -7.68 -2.25
CA LEU A 138 -20.57 -9.01 -2.43
C LEU A 138 -21.30 -10.03 -1.57
N SER A 139 -21.46 -11.22 -2.14
CA SER A 139 -21.90 -12.37 -1.38
C SER A 139 -20.87 -12.74 -0.30
N PRO A 140 -21.33 -13.17 0.87
CA PRO A 140 -20.45 -13.78 1.87
C PRO A 140 -19.71 -14.99 1.28
N LEU A 141 -18.46 -15.21 1.71
CA LEU A 141 -17.65 -16.36 1.29
C LEU A 141 -17.15 -17.16 2.51
N THR A 142 -17.30 -18.48 2.43
CA THR A 142 -16.82 -19.43 3.45
C THR A 142 -15.33 -19.66 3.31
N ASP A 143 -14.62 -19.80 4.42
CA ASP A 143 -13.19 -20.10 4.42
C ASP A 143 -12.85 -21.32 3.57
N ILE A 144 -11.68 -21.28 2.92
CA ILE A 144 -11.09 -22.47 2.30
C ILE A 144 -10.41 -23.28 3.41
N CYS A 145 -10.72 -24.57 3.49
CA CYS A 145 -10.01 -25.49 4.38
C CYS A 145 -8.82 -26.12 3.64
N TRP A 146 -7.60 -25.77 4.06
CA TRP A 146 -6.39 -26.39 3.54
C TRP A 146 -6.03 -27.65 4.31
N ASN A 147 -5.62 -28.68 3.59
CA ASN A 147 -5.10 -29.92 4.18
C ASN A 147 -3.85 -30.38 3.43
N PHE A 148 -2.69 -30.18 4.06
CA PHE A 148 -1.38 -30.58 3.55
C PHE A 148 -0.81 -31.78 4.33
N GLY A 149 -1.69 -32.67 4.80
CA GLY A 149 -1.31 -33.86 5.58
C GLY A 149 -1.04 -33.56 7.04
N SER A 150 0.11 -32.95 7.36
CA SER A 150 0.48 -32.60 8.75
C SER A 150 -0.05 -31.23 9.19
N THR A 151 -0.45 -30.38 8.25
CA THR A 151 -0.93 -29.02 8.51
C THR A 151 -2.34 -28.87 7.94
N ILE A 152 -3.31 -28.55 8.80
CA ILE A 152 -4.71 -28.30 8.43
C ILE A 152 -5.13 -26.96 9.01
N TYR A 153 -5.61 -26.04 8.19
CA TYR A 153 -6.03 -24.72 8.63
C TYR A 153 -7.05 -24.07 7.67
N PRO A 154 -8.02 -23.29 8.18
CA PRO A 154 -8.90 -22.48 7.34
C PRO A 154 -8.21 -21.20 6.89
N THR A 155 -8.66 -20.63 5.78
CA THR A 155 -8.25 -19.29 5.32
C THR A 155 -9.47 -18.46 4.96
N HIS A 156 -9.61 -17.31 5.63
CA HIS A 156 -10.62 -16.31 5.32
C HIS A 156 -10.58 -15.89 3.87
N GLN A 157 -11.74 -15.85 3.23
CA GLN A 157 -11.87 -15.48 1.83
C GLN A 157 -11.91 -13.97 1.65
N TRP A 158 -12.65 -13.26 2.50
CA TRP A 158 -12.57 -11.81 2.57
C TRP A 158 -11.67 -11.41 3.73
N THR A 159 -10.69 -10.57 3.41
CA THR A 159 -9.78 -9.92 4.35
C THR A 159 -9.57 -8.48 3.88
N GLU A 160 -8.83 -7.70 4.65
CA GLU A 160 -8.42 -6.34 4.32
C GLU A 160 -7.68 -6.21 3.00
N ASN A 161 -6.88 -7.21 2.64
CA ASN A 161 -6.12 -7.24 1.40
C ASN A 161 -6.96 -7.65 0.20
N GLY A 162 -8.21 -8.07 0.44
CA GLY A 162 -9.12 -8.48 -0.62
C GLY A 162 -9.68 -7.30 -1.41
N VAL A 163 -9.46 -6.05 -0.98
CA VAL A 163 -9.98 -4.86 -1.66
C VAL A 163 -8.85 -3.93 -2.06
N LEU A 164 -8.67 -3.78 -3.38
CA LEU A 164 -7.67 -2.91 -3.99
C LEU A 164 -8.37 -1.69 -4.60
N TRP A 165 -7.71 -0.54 -4.48
CA TRP A 165 -8.28 0.76 -4.80
C TRP A 165 -7.39 1.51 -5.79
N GLY A 166 -7.94 2.56 -6.36
CA GLY A 166 -7.20 3.53 -7.17
C GLY A 166 -7.72 4.94 -6.97
N PRO A 167 -7.33 5.89 -7.84
CA PRO A 167 -7.66 7.30 -7.71
C PRO A 167 -9.13 7.66 -8.05
N THR A 168 -10.04 6.69 -8.11
CA THR A 168 -11.41 6.88 -8.61
C THR A 168 -12.44 6.09 -7.83
N ASN A 169 -13.72 6.28 -8.15
CA ASN A 169 -14.90 5.57 -7.61
C ASN A 169 -14.98 4.06 -7.97
N LYS A 170 -13.86 3.44 -8.34
CA LYS A 170 -13.75 2.05 -8.78
C LYS A 170 -12.88 1.26 -7.83
N ILE A 171 -13.30 0.02 -7.59
CA ILE A 171 -12.71 -0.87 -6.60
C ILE A 171 -12.49 -2.22 -7.29
N ALA A 172 -11.37 -2.88 -6.99
CA ALA A 172 -11.13 -4.26 -7.38
C ALA A 172 -11.21 -5.13 -6.14
N VAL A 173 -12.00 -6.19 -6.19
CA VAL A 173 -12.22 -7.09 -5.06
C VAL A 173 -11.80 -8.50 -5.45
N SER A 174 -10.85 -9.05 -4.72
CA SER A 174 -10.24 -10.35 -4.96
C SER A 174 -10.27 -11.17 -3.66
N PRO A 175 -10.98 -12.30 -3.62
CA PRO A 175 -10.93 -13.16 -2.44
C PRO A 175 -9.53 -13.75 -2.29
N TYR A 176 -9.23 -14.19 -1.09
CA TYR A 176 -7.97 -14.86 -0.80
C TYR A 176 -7.88 -16.17 -1.60
N TYR A 177 -6.80 -16.35 -2.36
CA TYR A 177 -6.67 -17.40 -3.38
C TYR A 177 -7.73 -17.38 -4.50
N ALA A 178 -8.14 -16.19 -4.91
CA ALA A 178 -9.10 -15.97 -5.99
C ALA A 178 -8.77 -16.78 -7.26
N SER A 179 -9.78 -17.46 -7.80
CA SER A 179 -9.82 -17.86 -9.21
C SER A 179 -10.45 -16.77 -10.09
N THR A 180 -11.31 -15.95 -9.48
CA THR A 180 -12.03 -14.85 -10.09
C THR A 180 -12.00 -13.65 -9.16
N SER A 181 -11.82 -12.46 -9.74
CA SER A 181 -11.94 -11.18 -9.05
C SER A 181 -12.97 -10.30 -9.75
N TRP A 182 -13.41 -9.24 -9.09
CA TRP A 182 -14.49 -8.37 -9.56
C TRP A 182 -14.08 -6.91 -9.52
N PHE A 183 -14.60 -6.14 -10.47
CA PHE A 183 -14.59 -4.69 -10.44
C PHE A 183 -15.97 -4.18 -10.05
N PHE A 184 -16.02 -3.20 -9.15
CA PHE A 184 -17.24 -2.47 -8.83
C PHE A 184 -17.05 -0.97 -8.94
N GLY A 185 -18.14 -0.29 -9.27
CA GLY A 185 -18.23 1.16 -9.26
C GLY A 185 -19.47 1.62 -8.54
N PHE A 186 -19.35 2.73 -7.81
CA PHE A 186 -20.49 3.33 -7.14
C PHE A 186 -21.26 4.24 -8.10
N ASN A 187 -22.60 4.10 -8.14
CA ASN A 187 -23.49 4.83 -9.05
C ASN A 187 -24.26 5.97 -8.36
N GLY A 188 -23.85 6.36 -7.16
CA GLY A 188 -24.51 7.38 -6.32
C GLY A 188 -25.48 6.81 -5.29
N SER A 189 -25.86 5.52 -5.38
CA SER A 189 -26.76 4.89 -4.40
C SER A 189 -26.33 3.48 -3.97
N SER A 190 -25.71 2.74 -4.88
CA SER A 190 -25.20 1.39 -4.63
C SER A 190 -23.99 1.10 -5.52
N PHE A 191 -23.30 0.02 -5.20
CA PHE A 191 -22.30 -0.56 -6.10
C PHE A 191 -22.96 -1.34 -7.22
N GLY A 192 -22.52 -1.10 -8.46
CA GLY A 192 -22.74 -1.97 -9.61
C GLY A 192 -21.47 -2.75 -9.95
N THR A 193 -21.59 -3.94 -10.53
CA THR A 193 -20.44 -4.66 -11.09
C THR A 193 -20.06 -4.05 -12.44
N ASP A 194 -18.79 -3.69 -12.59
CA ASP A 194 -18.21 -3.23 -13.87
C ASP A 194 -17.61 -4.39 -14.68
N GLY A 195 -17.48 -5.57 -14.06
CA GLY A 195 -16.96 -6.77 -14.69
C GLY A 195 -16.30 -7.73 -13.70
N ALA A 196 -15.91 -8.89 -14.24
CA ALA A 196 -15.08 -9.87 -13.55
C ALA A 196 -13.77 -10.05 -14.33
N LEU A 197 -12.79 -10.69 -13.69
CA LEU A 197 -11.57 -11.17 -14.33
C LEU A 197 -11.21 -12.55 -13.79
N TYR A 198 -10.69 -13.42 -14.63
CA TYR A 198 -9.98 -14.62 -14.17
C TYR A 198 -8.59 -14.27 -13.67
N PHE A 199 -8.30 -14.70 -12.46
CA PHE A 199 -7.02 -14.49 -11.79
C PHE A 199 -5.96 -15.47 -12.36
N PRO A 200 -4.65 -15.16 -12.38
CA PRO A 200 -3.61 -16.06 -12.89
C PRO A 200 -3.31 -17.26 -11.97
N SER A 201 -4.38 -17.88 -11.44
CA SER A 201 -4.37 -19.03 -10.52
C SER A 201 -5.14 -20.24 -11.04
N THR A 202 -5.77 -20.13 -12.22
CA THR A 202 -6.68 -21.15 -12.77
C THR A 202 -6.50 -21.31 -14.27
N SER A 203 -6.87 -22.47 -14.81
CA SER A 203 -6.89 -22.74 -16.26
C SER A 203 -7.81 -21.80 -17.04
N SER A 204 -8.81 -21.18 -16.41
CA SER A 204 -9.63 -20.14 -17.04
C SER A 204 -8.82 -18.93 -17.49
N TYR A 205 -7.70 -18.63 -16.81
CA TYR A 205 -6.77 -17.59 -17.22
C TYR A 205 -6.13 -17.92 -18.58
N ASP A 206 -5.59 -19.14 -18.71
CA ASP A 206 -4.94 -19.63 -19.93
C ASP A 206 -5.89 -19.66 -21.12
N ALA A 207 -7.14 -20.06 -20.87
CA ALA A 207 -8.17 -20.20 -21.90
C ALA A 207 -8.74 -18.85 -22.37
N THR A 208 -8.75 -17.83 -21.51
CA THR A 208 -9.44 -16.56 -21.79
C THR A 208 -8.51 -15.53 -22.41
N TYR A 209 -7.30 -15.37 -21.88
CA TYR A 209 -6.48 -14.21 -22.23
C TYR A 209 -5.41 -14.53 -23.26
N THR A 210 -5.45 -13.80 -24.37
CA THR A 210 -4.48 -13.95 -25.46
C THR A 210 -3.09 -13.47 -25.08
N ASN A 211 -3.01 -12.47 -24.19
CA ASN A 211 -1.76 -11.87 -23.75
C ASN A 211 -1.08 -12.64 -22.59
N ALA A 212 -1.70 -13.71 -22.09
CA ALA A 212 -1.12 -14.52 -21.04
C ALA A 212 0.15 -15.23 -21.54
N LEU A 213 1.24 -15.05 -20.79
CA LEU A 213 2.55 -15.62 -21.05
C LEU A 213 2.77 -16.86 -20.19
N ALA A 214 3.50 -17.81 -20.76
CA ALA A 214 3.92 -19.02 -20.05
C ALA A 214 4.80 -18.66 -18.86
N ASN A 215 4.68 -19.43 -17.78
CA ASN A 215 5.62 -19.33 -16.67
C ASN A 215 7.07 -19.55 -17.17
N THR A 216 8.01 -18.84 -16.54
CA THR A 216 9.46 -18.96 -16.78
C THR A 216 10.05 -20.29 -16.31
N TYR A 217 9.31 -21.06 -15.51
CA TYR A 217 9.67 -22.42 -15.09
C TYR A 217 8.71 -23.46 -15.73
N PRO A 218 9.20 -24.68 -16.04
CA PRO A 218 8.51 -25.61 -16.95
C PRO A 218 7.32 -26.30 -16.28
N THR A 219 6.22 -25.58 -16.11
CA THR A 219 4.92 -26.12 -15.67
C THR A 219 4.04 -26.54 -16.83
N GLY A 220 4.29 -26.00 -18.03
CA GLY A 220 3.39 -26.14 -19.18
C GLY A 220 2.11 -25.29 -19.10
N THR A 221 1.96 -24.48 -18.04
CA THR A 221 0.79 -23.60 -17.81
C THR A 221 1.17 -22.13 -17.86
N LYS A 222 0.20 -21.26 -18.14
CA LYS A 222 0.34 -19.79 -18.03
C LYS A 222 -0.18 -19.26 -16.70
N TYR A 223 -0.74 -20.09 -15.83
CA TYR A 223 -1.16 -19.76 -14.47
C TYR A 223 -0.30 -20.49 -13.42
N ILE A 224 -0.37 -20.03 -12.17
CA ILE A 224 0.23 -20.70 -11.01
C ILE A 224 -0.89 -21.06 -10.05
N THR A 225 -1.18 -22.35 -9.85
CA THR A 225 -2.25 -22.77 -8.94
C THR A 225 -2.09 -22.14 -7.56
N ASN A 226 -3.18 -21.64 -6.98
CA ASN A 226 -3.19 -20.93 -5.70
C ASN A 226 -2.32 -19.64 -5.69
N SER A 227 -2.06 -19.05 -6.86
CA SER A 227 -1.52 -17.69 -6.92
C SER A 227 -2.48 -16.72 -6.23
N HIS A 228 -1.93 -15.75 -5.51
CA HIS A 228 -2.69 -14.76 -4.76
C HIS A 228 -2.13 -13.37 -5.04
N ALA A 229 -3.02 -12.41 -5.28
CA ALA A 229 -2.69 -10.98 -5.23
C ALA A 229 -2.69 -10.57 -3.77
N ALA A 230 -1.50 -10.50 -3.18
CA ALA A 230 -1.32 -9.88 -1.89
C ALA A 230 -1.17 -8.35 -2.02
N ASN A 231 -0.81 -7.86 -3.21
CA ASN A 231 -0.29 -6.52 -3.41
C ASN A 231 -0.62 -6.00 -4.81
N GLY A 232 -1.30 -4.85 -4.89
CA GLY A 232 -1.62 -4.20 -6.15
C GLY A 232 -2.46 -2.94 -5.95
N LEU A 233 -2.69 -2.22 -7.04
CA LEU A 233 -3.51 -1.01 -7.04
C LEU A 233 -4.10 -0.74 -8.43
N ILE A 234 -5.11 0.12 -8.48
CA ILE A 234 -5.67 0.60 -9.74
C ILE A 234 -4.93 1.90 -10.13
N VAL A 235 -4.24 1.86 -11.27
CA VAL A 235 -3.55 3.01 -11.88
C VAL A 235 -4.32 3.55 -13.08
N ASN A 236 -3.99 4.77 -13.49
CA ASN A 236 -4.43 5.32 -14.77
C ASN A 236 -3.27 5.32 -15.77
N VAL A 237 -3.42 4.62 -16.88
CA VAL A 237 -2.42 4.57 -17.96
C VAL A 237 -3.06 5.10 -19.24
N SER A 238 -2.62 6.28 -19.69
CA SER A 238 -3.12 6.94 -20.90
C SER A 238 -4.66 7.08 -20.92
N GLY A 239 -5.26 7.40 -19.77
CA GLY A 239 -6.72 7.58 -19.63
C GLY A 239 -7.49 6.28 -19.39
N GLN A 240 -6.84 5.12 -19.41
CA GLN A 240 -7.44 3.83 -19.09
C GLN A 240 -7.07 3.40 -17.67
N GLN A 241 -8.09 3.07 -16.88
CA GLN A 241 -7.87 2.46 -15.57
C GLN A 241 -7.41 1.02 -15.71
N ARG A 242 -6.34 0.68 -14.98
CA ARG A 242 -5.78 -0.66 -14.97
C ARG A 242 -5.53 -1.13 -13.56
N LEU A 243 -5.99 -2.32 -13.24
CA LEU A 243 -5.53 -3.04 -12.06
C LEU A 243 -4.15 -3.61 -12.34
N VAL A 244 -3.19 -3.31 -11.48
CA VAL A 244 -1.82 -3.83 -11.53
C VAL A 244 -1.51 -4.50 -10.21
N PHE A 245 -1.08 -5.75 -10.26
CA PHE A 245 -0.72 -6.49 -9.05
C PHE A 245 0.42 -7.46 -9.31
N TRP A 246 1.11 -7.78 -8.22
CA TRP A 246 2.14 -8.79 -8.17
C TRP A 246 1.53 -10.07 -7.62
N THR A 247 1.89 -11.18 -8.25
CA THR A 247 1.80 -12.49 -7.63
C THR A 247 3.20 -13.01 -7.38
N SER A 248 3.35 -14.23 -6.86
CA SER A 248 4.63 -14.88 -6.53
C SER A 248 5.65 -15.04 -7.67
N GLY A 249 5.35 -14.57 -8.88
CA GLY A 249 6.31 -14.69 -9.97
C GLY A 249 5.94 -13.96 -11.24
N ARG A 250 4.93 -13.08 -11.18
CA ARG A 250 4.51 -12.27 -12.33
C ARG A 250 3.85 -10.99 -11.88
N VAL A 251 3.93 -9.98 -12.75
CA VAL A 251 3.09 -8.79 -12.69
C VAL A 251 2.03 -8.90 -13.77
N ALA A 252 0.78 -8.65 -13.41
CA ALA A 252 -0.33 -8.64 -14.37
C ALA A 252 -1.00 -7.26 -14.40
N GLN A 253 -1.40 -6.83 -15.60
CA GLN A 253 -2.22 -5.63 -15.81
C GLN A 253 -3.55 -6.00 -16.44
N TYR A 254 -4.64 -5.60 -15.80
CA TYR A 254 -5.99 -5.77 -16.33
C TYR A 254 -6.63 -4.41 -16.56
N ALA A 255 -7.24 -4.22 -17.72
CA ALA A 255 -8.16 -3.11 -17.92
C ALA A 255 -9.35 -3.26 -16.95
N VAL A 256 -9.68 -2.20 -16.23
CA VAL A 256 -10.91 -2.15 -15.43
C VAL A 256 -12.08 -2.09 -16.39
N GLY A 257 -13.00 -3.05 -16.28
CA GLY A 257 -14.16 -3.19 -17.17
C GLY A 257 -14.59 -4.64 -17.38
N PRO A 258 -15.40 -4.91 -18.41
CA PRO A 258 -16.03 -6.21 -18.62
C PRO A 258 -15.00 -7.31 -18.96
N LEU A 259 -15.32 -8.53 -18.54
CA LEU A 259 -14.53 -9.73 -18.85
C LEU A 259 -14.42 -9.90 -20.37
N SER A 260 -13.20 -9.94 -20.88
CA SER A 260 -12.92 -10.16 -22.30
C SER A 260 -11.50 -10.68 -22.51
N ALA A 261 -11.23 -11.28 -23.67
CA ALA A 261 -9.89 -11.79 -23.99
C ALA A 261 -8.81 -10.69 -24.01
N SER A 262 -9.19 -9.44 -24.30
CA SER A 262 -8.32 -8.26 -24.30
C SER A 262 -8.23 -7.54 -22.94
N GLN A 263 -8.95 -8.01 -21.92
CA GLN A 263 -8.95 -7.38 -20.60
C GLN A 263 -7.58 -7.48 -19.94
N LEU A 264 -6.87 -8.60 -20.10
CA LEU A 264 -5.46 -8.71 -19.72
C LEU A 264 -4.61 -7.89 -20.71
N VAL A 265 -4.26 -6.68 -20.28
CA VAL A 265 -3.47 -5.74 -21.08
C VAL A 265 -2.03 -6.22 -21.20
N ALA A 266 -1.47 -6.69 -20.10
CA ALA A 266 -0.09 -7.13 -20.03
C ALA A 266 0.09 -8.21 -18.95
N ASP A 267 1.03 -9.12 -19.20
CA ASP A 267 1.45 -10.16 -18.27
C ASP A 267 2.98 -10.28 -18.38
N ARG A 268 3.65 -10.31 -17.23
CA ARG A 268 5.11 -10.36 -17.15
C ARG A 268 5.57 -11.33 -16.08
N PRO A 269 5.83 -12.60 -16.45
CA PRO A 269 6.57 -13.53 -15.60
C PRO A 269 8.00 -13.03 -15.36
N TYR A 270 8.46 -13.12 -14.12
CA TYR A 270 9.82 -12.70 -13.72
C TYR A 270 10.54 -13.71 -12.82
N LEU A 271 9.85 -14.72 -12.29
CA LEU A 271 10.47 -15.72 -11.41
C LEU A 271 11.34 -16.71 -12.19
N THR A 272 12.66 -16.55 -12.15
CA THR A 272 13.60 -17.45 -12.86
C THR A 272 14.05 -18.65 -12.01
N GLY A 273 14.66 -19.67 -12.64
CA GLY A 273 15.42 -20.70 -11.92
C GLY A 273 14.61 -21.86 -11.32
N GLY A 274 13.33 -22.04 -11.70
CA GLY A 274 12.57 -23.23 -11.27
C GLY A 274 12.10 -23.24 -9.82
N ARG A 275 12.09 -22.08 -9.17
CA ARG A 275 11.66 -21.88 -7.77
C ARG A 275 10.15 -22.10 -7.59
N THR A 276 9.72 -23.36 -7.53
CA THR A 276 8.33 -23.75 -7.29
C THR A 276 7.97 -23.80 -5.81
N ASP A 277 8.97 -23.82 -4.94
CA ASP A 277 8.89 -23.71 -3.48
C ASP A 277 8.36 -22.34 -3.04
N ILE A 278 8.58 -21.32 -3.87
CA ILE A 278 8.16 -19.95 -3.65
C ILE A 278 6.78 -19.67 -4.27
N GLY A 279 5.97 -20.70 -4.52
CA GLY A 279 4.61 -20.53 -5.01
C GLY A 279 3.71 -19.91 -3.94
N GLY A 280 3.80 -18.61 -3.67
CA GLY A 280 2.82 -17.93 -2.83
C GLY A 280 3.22 -16.56 -2.30
N ARG A 281 2.45 -15.55 -2.75
CA ARG A 281 2.18 -14.26 -2.07
C ARG A 281 3.38 -13.31 -2.00
N ASN A 282 3.40 -12.30 -2.88
CA ASN A 282 4.27 -11.13 -2.71
C ASN A 282 3.64 -10.17 -1.71
N TYR A 283 4.15 -10.16 -0.48
CA TYR A 283 3.75 -9.24 0.59
C TYR A 283 4.74 -8.08 0.70
N GLY A 284 4.28 -6.87 0.99
CA GLY A 284 5.04 -5.67 0.71
C GLY A 284 4.21 -4.40 0.67
N VAL A 285 4.88 -3.30 0.38
CA VAL A 285 4.25 -2.04 -0.04
C VAL A 285 4.36 -1.89 -1.55
N VAL A 286 3.25 -1.55 -2.20
CA VAL A 286 3.19 -1.14 -3.61
C VAL A 286 2.88 0.34 -3.67
N ALA A 287 3.59 1.10 -4.50
CA ALA A 287 3.35 2.53 -4.68
C ALA A 287 3.58 2.98 -6.13
N VAL A 288 2.76 3.91 -6.60
CA VAL A 288 3.04 4.64 -7.85
C VAL A 288 4.22 5.57 -7.62
N ASP A 289 5.18 5.60 -8.54
CA ASP A 289 6.28 6.57 -8.49
C ASP A 289 5.75 7.99 -8.79
N PRO A 290 5.79 8.93 -7.83
CA PRO A 290 5.31 10.30 -8.04
C PRO A 290 6.18 11.09 -9.03
N GLY A 291 7.45 10.72 -9.20
CA GLY A 291 8.37 11.31 -10.16
C GLY A 291 8.21 10.74 -11.58
N ASN A 292 7.53 9.59 -11.72
CA ASN A 292 7.20 8.97 -12.99
C ASN A 292 5.99 8.05 -12.87
N SER A 293 4.78 8.58 -13.13
CA SER A 293 3.53 7.84 -12.96
C SER A 293 3.36 6.61 -13.87
N SER A 294 4.25 6.43 -14.85
CA SER A 294 4.31 5.20 -15.67
C SER A 294 4.99 4.04 -14.94
N LYS A 295 5.55 4.28 -13.75
CA LYS A 295 6.24 3.28 -12.94
C LYS A 295 5.52 3.00 -11.63
N VAL A 296 5.52 1.72 -11.24
CA VAL A 296 4.98 1.24 -9.97
C VAL A 296 6.06 0.43 -9.28
N VAL A 297 6.29 0.72 -8.01
CA VAL A 297 7.30 0.10 -7.16
C VAL A 297 6.65 -0.92 -6.25
N LEU A 298 7.28 -2.07 -6.08
CA LEU A 298 7.03 -3.01 -4.98
C LEU A 298 8.28 -3.09 -4.11
N VAL A 299 8.14 -2.91 -2.80
CA VAL A 299 9.13 -3.37 -1.82
C VAL A 299 8.50 -4.51 -1.05
N ALA A 300 8.84 -5.73 -1.45
CA ALA A 300 8.33 -6.95 -0.85
C ALA A 300 9.18 -7.36 0.36
N GLY A 301 8.52 -7.55 1.49
CA GLY A 301 9.20 -7.77 2.75
C GLY A 301 8.27 -7.63 3.95
N THR A 302 8.85 -7.19 5.06
CA THR A 302 8.14 -6.84 6.29
C THR A 302 7.89 -5.33 6.37
N SER A 303 6.73 -4.91 6.86
CA SER A 303 6.56 -3.52 7.32
C SER A 303 7.48 -3.19 8.49
N ASN A 304 8.03 -1.97 8.48
CA ASN A 304 8.74 -1.39 9.61
C ASN A 304 7.91 -1.39 10.91
N TYR A 305 6.58 -1.48 10.83
CA TYR A 305 5.72 -1.63 12.01
C TYR A 305 6.01 -2.91 12.80
N SER A 306 6.28 -4.03 12.11
CA SER A 306 6.65 -5.28 12.78
C SER A 306 7.95 -5.11 13.56
N LEU A 307 8.92 -4.38 13.02
CA LEU A 307 10.20 -4.09 13.68
C LEU A 307 10.02 -3.11 14.85
N TYR A 308 9.12 -2.14 14.71
CA TYR A 308 8.69 -1.27 15.80
C TYR A 308 8.10 -2.10 16.96
N LEU A 309 7.23 -3.07 16.67
CA LEU A 309 6.64 -3.94 17.69
C LEU A 309 7.68 -4.88 18.33
N ASP A 310 8.58 -5.48 17.54
CA ASP A 310 9.72 -6.27 18.05
C ASP A 310 10.60 -5.41 18.97
N ARG A 311 10.84 -4.15 18.60
CA ARG A 311 11.64 -3.21 19.40
C ARG A 311 10.99 -2.89 20.74
N LEU A 312 9.67 -2.71 20.76
CA LEU A 312 8.90 -2.47 21.98
C LEU A 312 8.86 -3.68 22.90
N SER A 313 8.71 -4.89 22.35
CA SER A 313 8.67 -6.12 23.14
C SER A 313 10.06 -6.61 23.58
N GLY A 314 11.12 -6.19 22.87
CA GLY A 314 12.46 -6.73 23.03
C GLY A 314 12.61 -8.16 22.53
N THR A 315 11.66 -8.66 21.72
CA THR A 315 11.64 -10.05 21.22
C THR A 315 11.47 -10.10 19.71
N MET A 316 12.35 -10.85 19.02
CA MET A 316 12.34 -11.04 17.57
C MET A 316 11.30 -12.09 17.19
N THR A 317 10.03 -11.70 17.11
CA THR A 317 8.92 -12.64 16.92
C THR A 317 7.98 -12.25 15.79
N ARG A 318 8.01 -10.98 15.35
CA ARG A 318 7.09 -10.45 14.34
C ARG A 318 7.58 -10.80 12.94
N ASP A 319 6.68 -11.42 12.19
CA ASP A 319 6.86 -11.79 10.78
C ASP A 319 8.24 -12.43 10.51
N PRO A 320 8.53 -13.61 11.12
CA PRO A 320 9.84 -14.24 11.03
C PRO A 320 10.22 -14.68 9.61
N TRP A 321 9.24 -14.77 8.72
CA TRP A 321 9.44 -15.13 7.32
C TRP A 321 9.55 -13.91 6.42
N GLY A 322 9.15 -12.74 6.94
CA GLY A 322 9.50 -11.45 6.42
C GLY A 322 8.69 -11.04 5.19
N GLY A 323 7.46 -11.52 5.08
CA GLY A 323 6.76 -11.67 3.79
C GLY A 323 7.35 -12.86 3.00
N ILE A 324 6.48 -13.75 2.51
CA ILE A 324 6.93 -14.73 1.51
C ILE A 324 7.39 -13.91 0.31
N GLU A 325 8.57 -14.23 -0.22
CA GLU A 325 9.30 -13.43 -1.23
C GLU A 325 9.79 -12.06 -0.74
N ARG A 326 11.10 -11.87 -0.85
CA ARG A 326 11.79 -10.65 -0.41
C ARG A 326 12.51 -10.10 -1.62
N HIS A 327 11.93 -9.08 -2.22
CA HIS A 327 12.46 -8.49 -3.44
C HIS A 327 11.99 -7.04 -3.60
N VAL A 328 12.72 -6.28 -4.39
CA VAL A 328 12.33 -4.92 -4.77
C VAL A 328 12.17 -4.88 -6.27
N SER A 329 11.00 -4.44 -6.73
CA SER A 329 10.68 -4.36 -8.15
C SER A 329 10.31 -2.94 -8.56
N VAL A 330 10.74 -2.56 -9.76
CA VAL A 330 10.21 -1.41 -10.50
C VAL A 330 9.55 -1.92 -11.76
N TYR A 331 8.24 -1.72 -11.88
CA TYR A 331 7.47 -2.11 -13.04
C TYR A 331 7.10 -0.91 -13.90
N ASP A 332 7.42 -0.98 -15.19
CA ASP A 332 7.01 0.01 -16.18
C ASP A 332 5.70 -0.42 -16.86
N LEU A 333 4.67 0.40 -16.67
CA LEU A 333 3.31 0.14 -17.12
C LEU A 333 3.17 0.15 -18.66
N GLY A 334 4.01 0.92 -19.34
CA GLY A 334 3.96 1.11 -20.79
C GLY A 334 4.75 0.05 -21.54
N SER A 335 5.99 -0.21 -21.12
CA SER A 335 6.87 -1.18 -21.78
C SER A 335 6.66 -2.63 -21.31
N ASN A 336 5.88 -2.86 -20.26
CA ASN A 336 5.69 -4.18 -19.65
C ASN A 336 7.03 -4.82 -19.22
N THR A 337 7.93 -4.02 -18.67
CA THR A 337 9.24 -4.46 -18.16
C THR A 337 9.28 -4.36 -16.66
N VAL A 338 9.87 -5.38 -16.02
CA VAL A 338 10.16 -5.39 -14.58
C VAL A 338 11.67 -5.36 -14.43
N ASP A 339 12.18 -4.35 -13.73
CA ASP A 339 13.49 -4.41 -13.07
C ASP A 339 13.25 -4.98 -11.68
N ASP A 340 13.97 -6.05 -11.33
CA ASP A 340 13.70 -6.80 -10.10
C ASP A 340 14.98 -7.24 -9.40
N ARG A 341 14.98 -7.15 -8.07
CA ARG A 341 16.10 -7.57 -7.24
C ARG A 341 15.65 -8.43 -6.08
N PHE A 342 16.03 -9.70 -6.13
CA PHE A 342 15.73 -10.68 -5.09
C PHE A 342 16.75 -10.67 -3.96
N TYR A 343 16.23 -10.84 -2.75
CA TYR A 343 16.96 -11.03 -1.50
C TYR A 343 16.70 -12.41 -0.87
N SER A 344 15.70 -13.16 -1.36
CA SER A 344 15.15 -14.32 -0.66
C SER A 344 16.21 -15.35 -0.22
N TYR A 345 16.19 -15.62 1.09
CA TYR A 345 16.97 -16.63 1.83
C TYR A 345 16.07 -17.66 2.53
N ALA A 346 14.80 -17.31 2.76
CA ALA A 346 13.92 -17.91 3.76
C ALA A 346 13.52 -19.37 3.51
N HIS A 347 13.45 -19.79 2.24
CA HIS A 347 13.20 -21.18 1.85
C HIS A 347 14.49 -21.93 1.48
N ASP A 348 15.61 -21.20 1.35
CA ASP A 348 16.81 -21.71 0.71
C ASP A 348 17.79 -22.35 1.69
N ASN A 349 17.83 -21.88 2.95
CA ASN A 349 18.78 -22.38 3.94
C ASN A 349 18.08 -22.88 5.22
N SER A 350 18.17 -24.19 5.47
CA SER A 350 17.75 -24.85 6.70
C SER A 350 18.74 -24.63 7.87
N ASP A 351 19.46 -23.52 7.86
CA ASP A 351 20.58 -23.23 8.78
C ASP A 351 20.14 -22.48 10.06
N GLY A 352 18.84 -22.15 10.15
CA GLY A 352 18.25 -21.47 11.29
C GLY A 352 18.28 -19.94 11.23
N ASN A 353 18.87 -19.33 10.20
CA ASN A 353 19.00 -17.87 10.07
C ASN A 353 17.75 -17.23 9.41
N LYS A 354 16.60 -17.34 10.09
CA LYS A 354 15.28 -16.93 9.57
C LYS A 354 15.21 -15.47 9.09
N TYR A 355 16.00 -14.60 9.71
CA TYR A 355 16.01 -13.16 9.45
C TYR A 355 17.07 -12.69 8.45
N GLU A 356 18.01 -13.56 8.05
CA GLU A 356 19.03 -13.20 7.06
C GLU A 356 18.36 -12.84 5.72
N ASN A 357 18.85 -11.78 5.08
CA ASN A 357 18.27 -11.10 3.93
C ASN A 357 16.81 -10.69 4.11
N ARG A 358 16.39 -10.33 5.32
CA ARG A 358 15.07 -9.73 5.55
C ARG A 358 15.03 -8.36 4.89
N VAL A 359 14.02 -8.10 4.07
CA VAL A 359 13.71 -6.76 3.56
C VAL A 359 12.67 -6.15 4.48
N SER A 360 12.88 -4.90 4.90
CA SER A 360 11.90 -4.14 5.69
C SER A 360 11.59 -2.82 5.01
N TYR A 361 10.32 -2.45 4.91
CA TYR A 361 9.85 -1.28 4.19
C TYR A 361 9.18 -0.24 5.11
N PRO A 362 9.45 1.06 4.90
CA PRO A 362 8.66 2.14 5.49
C PRO A 362 7.30 2.26 4.80
N ALA A 363 6.37 3.01 5.41
CA ALA A 363 5.11 3.35 4.76
C ALA A 363 5.32 4.17 3.47
N ASN A 364 6.37 4.99 3.44
CA ASN A 364 6.77 5.77 2.28
C ASN A 364 8.20 5.39 1.88
N PRO A 365 8.38 4.45 0.93
CA PRO A 365 9.71 4.04 0.47
C PRO A 365 10.27 4.95 -0.64
N ILE A 366 9.51 5.93 -1.10
CA ILE A 366 9.85 6.75 -2.27
C ILE A 366 10.71 7.95 -1.85
N VAL A 367 11.83 8.12 -2.54
CA VAL A 367 12.69 9.29 -2.43
C VAL A 367 12.48 10.17 -3.65
N ARG A 368 11.82 11.31 -3.45
CA ARG A 368 11.54 12.25 -4.54
C ARG A 368 12.83 12.86 -5.07
N THR A 369 12.93 12.92 -6.40
CA THR A 369 14.00 13.63 -7.11
C THR A 369 13.37 14.61 -8.10
N GLY A 370 14.19 15.36 -8.85
CA GLY A 370 13.68 16.20 -9.95
C GLY A 370 13.09 15.41 -11.14
N GLY A 371 13.11 14.08 -11.10
CA GLY A 371 12.56 13.18 -12.11
C GLY A 371 12.09 11.87 -11.49
N THR A 372 12.39 10.74 -12.15
CA THR A 372 12.03 9.40 -11.62
C THR A 372 12.59 9.22 -10.20
N SER A 373 11.79 8.68 -9.28
CA SER A 373 12.17 8.61 -7.86
C SER A 373 13.20 7.51 -7.59
N ARG A 374 13.88 7.58 -6.44
CA ARG A 374 14.61 6.42 -5.88
C ARG A 374 13.72 5.68 -4.91
N ILE A 375 14.19 4.51 -4.47
CA ILE A 375 13.54 3.67 -3.49
C ILE A 375 14.49 3.52 -2.29
N ALA A 376 13.97 3.71 -1.08
CA ALA A 376 14.70 3.50 0.17
C ALA A 376 14.02 2.43 1.02
N TYR A 377 14.81 1.47 1.50
CA TYR A 377 14.34 0.32 2.27
C TYR A 377 15.49 -0.28 3.09
N ASN A 378 15.17 -1.15 4.04
CA ASN A 378 16.16 -1.78 4.90
C ASN A 378 16.38 -3.24 4.50
N VAL A 379 17.62 -3.71 4.60
CA VAL A 379 17.97 -5.12 4.41
C VAL A 379 18.79 -5.61 5.60
N TYR A 380 18.36 -6.70 6.23
CA TYR A 380 19.12 -7.35 7.30
C TYR A 380 20.00 -8.45 6.70
N THR A 381 21.31 -8.23 6.64
CA THR A 381 22.27 -9.22 6.12
C THR A 381 23.57 -9.20 6.92
N GLY A 382 24.22 -10.36 7.05
CA GLY A 382 25.42 -10.51 7.88
C GLY A 382 25.17 -10.15 9.35
N GLY A 383 23.94 -10.36 9.83
CA GLY A 383 23.52 -10.00 11.18
C GLY A 383 23.40 -8.49 11.45
N ARG A 384 23.15 -7.67 10.43
CA ARG A 384 23.06 -6.21 10.54
C ARG A 384 22.06 -5.61 9.57
N TRP A 385 21.52 -4.45 9.92
CA TRP A 385 20.73 -3.64 9.00
C TRP A 385 21.59 -2.75 8.11
N TYR A 386 21.18 -2.68 6.86
CA TYR A 386 21.67 -1.74 5.86
C TYR A 386 20.48 -0.92 5.37
N LEU A 387 20.66 0.39 5.28
CA LEU A 387 19.74 1.28 4.57
C LEU A 387 20.15 1.31 3.10
N HIS A 388 19.31 0.72 2.25
CA HIS A 388 19.47 0.70 0.81
C HIS A 388 18.79 1.92 0.20
N ILE A 389 19.46 2.56 -0.77
CA ILE A 389 18.93 3.68 -1.56
C ILE A 389 19.25 3.38 -3.01
N SER A 390 18.22 3.25 -3.85
CA SER A 390 18.39 2.85 -5.25
C SER A 390 18.86 3.99 -6.16
N ASP A 391 19.30 3.64 -7.36
CA ASP A 391 19.36 4.57 -8.48
C ASP A 391 17.94 4.99 -8.94
N PRO A 392 17.79 6.20 -9.52
CA PRO A 392 16.49 6.70 -9.95
C PRO A 392 15.81 5.73 -10.94
N GLY A 393 14.62 5.25 -10.60
CA GLY A 393 13.82 4.38 -11.46
C GLY A 393 14.34 2.97 -11.66
N ALA A 394 15.23 2.50 -10.80
CA ALA A 394 15.83 1.17 -10.83
C ALA A 394 15.89 0.55 -9.42
N THR A 395 16.18 -0.75 -9.36
CA THR A 395 16.34 -1.55 -8.13
C THR A 395 17.80 -1.66 -7.67
N THR A 396 18.74 -1.26 -8.53
CA THR A 396 20.19 -1.24 -8.24
C THR A 396 20.48 -0.22 -7.16
N ASP A 397 21.24 -0.59 -6.13
CA ASP A 397 21.63 0.35 -5.08
C ASP A 397 22.61 1.38 -5.62
N ARG A 398 22.28 2.65 -5.36
CA ARG A 398 23.28 3.71 -5.34
C ARG A 398 24.10 3.66 -4.05
N TYR A 399 23.43 3.40 -2.92
CA TYR A 399 24.04 3.28 -1.60
C TYR A 399 23.45 2.12 -0.81
N ALA A 400 24.30 1.49 0.00
CA ALA A 400 23.90 0.60 1.08
C ALA A 400 24.67 1.03 2.34
N ILE A 401 23.97 1.71 3.26
CA ILE A 401 24.60 2.33 4.43
C ILE A 401 24.45 1.38 5.62
N LYS A 402 25.59 0.87 6.10
CA LYS A 402 25.67 -0.06 7.23
C LYS A 402 25.23 0.58 8.54
N ASP A 403 24.58 -0.21 9.40
CA ASP A 403 24.21 0.13 10.78
C ASP A 403 23.17 1.27 10.90
N LEU A 404 22.36 1.49 9.85
CA LEU A 404 21.23 2.42 9.83
C LEU A 404 19.92 1.69 9.52
N PHE A 405 18.85 2.15 10.17
CA PHE A 405 17.49 1.67 9.95
C PHE A 405 16.57 2.86 9.67
N LEU A 406 16.01 2.90 8.46
CA LEU A 406 14.99 3.87 8.06
C LEU A 406 13.63 3.44 8.62
N TRP A 407 13.00 4.31 9.42
CA TRP A 407 11.65 4.11 9.94
C TRP A 407 10.58 4.56 8.94
N ASP A 408 10.68 5.78 8.43
CA ASP A 408 9.76 6.34 7.44
C ASP A 408 10.38 7.56 6.73
N ILE A 409 9.77 7.95 5.60
CA ILE A 409 10.05 9.20 4.88
C ILE A 409 8.77 10.04 4.90
N ALA A 410 8.77 11.16 5.61
CA ALA A 410 7.59 12.00 5.75
C ALA A 410 7.98 13.44 6.05
N ASP A 411 7.22 14.39 5.54
CA ASP A 411 7.27 15.79 5.99
C ASP A 411 6.79 15.87 7.45
N VAL A 412 7.73 16.08 8.39
CA VAL A 412 7.42 16.10 9.83
C VAL A 412 7.47 17.49 10.44
N ASP A 413 7.96 18.50 9.72
CA ASP A 413 8.03 19.89 10.15
C ASP A 413 7.07 20.83 9.40
N GLY A 414 6.44 20.34 8.32
CA GLY A 414 5.41 21.02 7.55
C GLY A 414 5.94 21.96 6.48
N ASP A 415 7.22 21.86 6.10
CA ASP A 415 7.85 22.72 5.09
C ASP A 415 7.62 22.25 3.64
N GLY A 416 6.98 21.08 3.46
CA GLY A 416 6.72 20.46 2.17
C GLY A 416 7.86 19.62 1.61
N VAL A 417 8.94 19.43 2.38
CA VAL A 417 10.08 18.55 2.07
C VAL A 417 9.95 17.28 2.90
N ASP A 418 10.20 16.13 2.29
CA ASP A 418 10.13 14.87 3.02
C ASP A 418 11.39 14.65 3.87
N ASP A 419 11.21 14.37 5.16
CA ASP A 419 12.27 14.07 6.10
C ASP A 419 12.46 12.58 6.31
N TRP A 420 13.71 12.18 6.49
CA TRP A 420 14.08 10.78 6.72
C TRP A 420 14.23 10.54 8.20
N LEU A 421 13.40 9.65 8.75
CA LEU A 421 13.44 9.26 10.14
C LEU A 421 14.29 8.00 10.28
N VAL A 422 15.50 8.12 10.81
CA VAL A 422 16.48 7.03 10.82
C VAL A 422 17.03 6.79 12.22
N SER A 423 17.14 5.53 12.62
CA SER A 423 17.85 5.13 13.84
C SER A 423 19.16 4.44 13.50
N PRO A 424 20.23 4.65 14.29
CA PRO A 424 21.38 3.76 14.25
C PRO A 424 20.98 2.38 14.82
N THR A 425 21.61 1.31 14.35
CA THR A 425 21.46 -0.04 14.94
C THR A 425 22.68 -0.45 15.77
N ARG A 426 23.81 0.23 15.57
CA ARG A 426 25.06 0.09 16.33
C ARG A 426 25.60 1.46 16.70
N ASP A 427 26.10 1.61 17.93
CA ASP A 427 26.79 2.83 18.35
C ASP A 427 28.24 2.82 17.85
N ALA A 428 28.82 3.99 17.60
CA ALA A 428 30.17 4.10 17.03
C ALA A 428 31.27 3.37 17.85
N GLY A 429 31.10 3.31 19.18
CA GLY A 429 32.02 2.64 20.10
C GLY A 429 31.77 1.15 20.32
N GLU A 430 30.70 0.58 19.77
CA GLU A 430 30.41 -0.85 19.92
C GLU A 430 31.26 -1.71 18.96
N PRO A 431 31.57 -2.98 19.28
CA PRO A 431 32.34 -3.85 18.40
C PRO A 431 31.70 -4.02 17.01
N ASP A 432 32.52 -4.08 15.97
CA ASP A 432 32.06 -4.32 14.60
C ASP A 432 31.78 -5.82 14.36
N VAL A 433 30.79 -6.39 15.06
CA VAL A 433 30.37 -7.82 14.96
C VAL A 433 28.90 -7.99 14.51
N PRO A 434 28.46 -9.19 14.05
CA PRO A 434 27.05 -9.47 13.80
C PRO A 434 26.18 -9.44 15.08
N GLY A 435 24.87 -9.21 14.93
CA GLY A 435 23.88 -9.34 16.01
C GLY A 435 23.08 -8.07 16.32
N TYR A 436 23.23 -7.00 15.52
CA TYR A 436 22.57 -5.71 15.73
C TYR A 436 21.19 -5.68 15.06
N TYR A 437 20.25 -6.47 15.59
CA TYR A 437 18.88 -6.52 15.07
C TYR A 437 18.00 -5.34 15.50
N TYR A 438 18.13 -4.87 16.74
CA TYR A 438 17.26 -3.80 17.24
C TYR A 438 17.84 -2.41 16.93
N PRO A 439 17.06 -1.51 16.29
CA PRO A 439 17.43 -0.11 16.24
C PRO A 439 17.54 0.49 17.64
N LYS A 440 18.46 1.45 17.81
CA LYS A 440 18.66 2.17 19.08
C LYS A 440 17.44 3.03 19.40
N TRP A 441 17.26 3.34 20.69
CA TRP A 441 16.27 4.32 21.15
C TRP A 441 16.79 5.73 20.83
N GLN A 442 16.92 6.05 19.55
CA GLN A 442 17.37 7.33 19.05
C GLN A 442 16.87 7.51 17.63
N THR A 443 16.26 8.65 17.31
CA THR A 443 15.88 9.00 15.94
C THR A 443 16.63 10.23 15.50
N ASN A 444 17.30 10.12 14.37
CA ASN A 444 17.91 11.21 13.65
C ASN A 444 16.97 11.57 12.49
N MET A 445 16.67 12.86 12.34
CA MET A 445 15.87 13.38 11.25
C MET A 445 16.80 14.08 10.26
N TYR A 446 16.68 13.71 8.99
CA TYR A 446 17.56 14.19 7.94
C TYR A 446 16.75 14.73 6.78
N HIS A 447 17.26 15.81 6.17
CA HIS A 447 16.89 16.13 4.80
C HIS A 447 17.79 15.34 3.84
N TRP A 448 17.19 14.77 2.80
CA TRP A 448 17.92 14.17 1.70
C TRP A 448 18.31 15.22 0.67
N ASN A 449 19.62 15.38 0.44
CA ASN A 449 20.12 16.21 -0.64
C ASN A 449 20.40 15.34 -1.87
N GLU A 450 19.55 15.44 -2.88
CA GLU A 450 19.69 14.66 -4.12
C GLU A 450 20.96 15.03 -4.91
N SER A 451 21.40 16.29 -4.89
CA SER A 451 22.55 16.75 -5.70
C SER A 451 23.89 16.16 -5.22
N THR A 452 24.02 15.99 -3.91
CA THR A 452 25.19 15.39 -3.26
C THR A 452 24.94 13.94 -2.84
N ALA A 453 23.70 13.47 -3.02
CA ALA A 453 23.18 12.19 -2.56
C ALA A 453 23.59 11.87 -1.12
N SER A 454 23.29 12.82 -0.22
CA SER A 454 23.72 12.80 1.17
C SER A 454 22.60 13.18 2.13
N LEU A 455 22.66 12.66 3.34
CA LEU A 455 21.76 13.02 4.43
C LEU A 455 22.34 14.18 5.25
N THR A 456 21.56 15.23 5.47
CA THR A 456 21.93 16.35 6.36
C THR A 456 21.05 16.30 7.60
N ASN A 457 21.66 16.04 8.76
CA ASN A 457 20.90 15.97 10.01
C ASN A 457 20.48 17.38 10.43
N PHE A 458 19.20 17.55 10.73
CA PHE A 458 18.70 18.80 11.31
C PHE A 458 18.19 18.60 12.75
N ARG A 459 17.86 17.36 13.13
CA ARG A 459 17.35 17.05 14.46
C ARG A 459 17.75 15.66 14.92
N THR A 460 17.97 15.52 16.23
CA THR A 460 18.25 14.24 16.89
C THR A 460 17.45 14.14 18.19
N GLU A 461 16.72 13.04 18.35
CA GLU A 461 15.90 12.74 19.51
C GLU A 461 16.43 11.48 20.20
N VAL A 462 17.23 11.68 21.24
CA VAL A 462 17.82 10.60 22.03
C VAL A 462 16.80 10.07 23.04
N GLY A 463 16.67 8.75 23.13
CA GLY A 463 15.71 8.06 23.98
C GLY A 463 14.37 7.74 23.30
N TYR A 464 14.20 8.11 22.02
CA TYR A 464 12.93 8.02 21.31
C TYR A 464 13.04 7.38 19.92
N ILE A 465 11.99 6.66 19.52
CA ILE A 465 11.73 6.24 18.13
C ILE A 465 10.40 6.84 17.65
N PRO A 466 10.13 6.95 16.34
CA PRO A 466 8.84 7.43 15.85
C PRO A 466 7.71 6.55 16.39
N HIS A 467 6.61 7.18 16.81
CA HIS A 467 5.41 6.46 17.19
C HIS A 467 4.64 6.11 15.93
N PHE A 468 4.25 4.84 15.85
CA PHE A 468 3.67 4.24 14.67
C PHE A 468 2.31 3.65 15.00
N GLN A 469 1.32 3.93 14.15
CA GLN A 469 0.07 3.19 14.12
C GLN A 469 -0.31 2.95 12.67
N GLN A 470 -1.03 1.86 12.47
CA GLN A 470 -1.63 1.49 11.21
C GLN A 470 -2.62 2.58 10.74
N ARG A 471 -2.53 2.96 9.47
CA ARG A 471 -3.41 3.87 8.75
C ARG A 471 -3.86 3.22 7.46
N PHE A 472 -4.97 3.71 6.94
CA PHE A 472 -5.55 3.28 5.69
C PHE A 472 -4.57 3.39 4.51
N ASN A 473 -4.80 2.56 3.50
CA ASN A 473 -4.10 2.65 2.23
C ASN A 473 -4.37 4.01 1.58
N ARG A 474 -3.43 4.45 0.73
CA ARG A 474 -3.61 5.62 -0.13
C ARG A 474 -4.02 5.15 -1.52
N SER A 475 -4.71 6.00 -2.28
CA SER A 475 -5.06 5.68 -3.68
C SER A 475 -3.83 5.39 -4.57
N THR A 476 -2.64 5.87 -4.15
CA THR A 476 -1.37 5.68 -4.85
C THR A 476 -0.45 4.66 -4.17
N ALA A 477 -0.82 4.12 -3.01
CA ALA A 477 0.01 3.16 -2.28
C ALA A 477 -0.79 2.21 -1.38
N THR A 478 -0.47 0.92 -1.47
CA THR A 478 -1.12 -0.16 -0.70
C THR A 478 -0.08 -1.00 0.02
N SER A 479 -0.42 -1.57 1.17
CA SER A 479 0.41 -2.57 1.84
C SER A 479 -0.36 -3.86 2.04
N SER A 480 0.34 -4.99 1.94
CA SER A 480 -0.21 -6.30 2.32
C SER A 480 -0.45 -6.48 3.82
N ASP A 481 0.06 -5.57 4.66
CA ASP A 481 -0.36 -5.49 6.06
C ASP A 481 -1.75 -4.83 6.19
N GLY A 482 -2.43 -4.57 5.06
CA GLY A 482 -3.71 -3.88 4.91
C GLY A 482 -3.63 -2.38 5.16
N TYR A 483 -2.77 -1.98 6.09
CA TYR A 483 -2.57 -0.63 6.55
C TYR A 483 -1.12 -0.20 6.37
N LEU A 484 -0.93 1.03 5.93
CA LEU A 484 0.36 1.70 5.96
C LEU A 484 0.62 2.17 7.38
N THR A 485 1.82 1.94 7.90
CA THR A 485 2.18 2.41 9.23
C THR A 485 3.19 3.55 9.11
N PRO A 486 2.73 4.80 8.92
CA PRO A 486 3.62 5.93 8.80
C PRO A 486 3.99 6.51 10.16
N ALA A 487 5.02 7.35 10.13
CA ALA A 487 5.31 8.27 11.20
C ALA A 487 4.11 9.20 11.46
N GLN A 488 3.82 9.41 12.73
CA GLN A 488 2.65 10.16 13.14
C GLN A 488 2.98 11.61 13.43
N THR A 489 2.26 12.53 12.81
CA THR A 489 2.41 13.96 13.01
C THR A 489 1.13 14.53 13.61
N TYR A 490 1.28 15.45 14.56
CA TYR A 490 0.19 16.11 15.24
C TYR A 490 0.37 17.62 15.11
N LEU A 491 -0.70 18.34 14.77
CA LEU A 491 -0.66 19.80 14.70
C LEU A 491 -1.01 20.39 16.07
N ASP A 492 -0.04 21.06 16.70
CA ASP A 492 -0.22 21.80 17.94
C ASP A 492 -0.25 23.31 17.65
N GLY A 493 -1.45 23.87 17.57
CA GLY A 493 -1.64 25.25 17.09
C GLY A 493 -1.20 25.39 15.64
N SER A 494 -0.08 26.09 15.40
CA SER A 494 0.51 26.26 14.05
C SER A 494 1.76 25.43 13.83
N GLN A 495 2.14 24.56 14.76
CA GLN A 495 3.37 23.76 14.68
C GLN A 495 3.05 22.28 14.46
N LEU A 496 3.64 21.69 13.43
CA LEU A 496 3.62 20.25 13.24
C LEU A 496 4.64 19.61 14.18
N LYS A 497 4.22 18.57 14.91
CA LYS A 497 5.05 17.83 15.86
C LYS A 497 5.07 16.35 15.50
N LEU A 498 6.21 15.71 15.69
CA LEU A 498 6.35 14.27 15.49
C LEU A 498 5.93 13.55 16.77
N MET A 499 5.00 12.61 16.68
CA MET A 499 4.70 11.72 17.79
C MET A 499 5.81 10.67 17.91
N MET A 500 6.36 10.55 19.10
CA MET A 500 7.47 9.66 19.39
C MET A 500 7.22 8.84 20.66
N ILE A 501 7.81 7.67 20.75
CA ILE A 501 7.72 6.77 21.90
C ILE A 501 9.11 6.50 22.48
N ASN A 502 9.21 6.43 23.81
CA ASN A 502 10.44 6.07 24.51
C ASN A 502 10.46 4.61 24.96
N SER A 503 11.59 4.19 25.54
CA SER A 503 11.79 2.83 26.07
C SER A 503 10.86 2.45 27.22
N ALA A 504 10.22 3.43 27.87
CA ALA A 504 9.21 3.20 28.90
C ALA A 504 7.78 3.08 28.32
N GLY A 505 7.63 3.16 26.99
CA GLY A 505 6.33 3.11 26.32
C GLY A 505 5.53 4.42 26.40
N THR A 506 6.15 5.52 26.83
CA THR A 506 5.48 6.82 26.90
C THR A 506 5.50 7.49 25.52
N VAL A 507 4.31 7.83 25.01
CA VAL A 507 4.14 8.57 23.76
C VAL A 507 4.10 10.07 24.05
N SER A 508 4.84 10.86 23.27
CA SER A 508 4.91 12.32 23.40
C SER A 508 5.09 12.98 22.04
N ALA A 509 4.47 14.15 21.84
CA ALA A 509 4.73 15.01 20.70
C ALA A 509 6.07 15.73 20.89
N ARG A 510 6.92 15.71 19.86
CA ARG A 510 8.28 16.25 19.88
C ARG A 510 8.47 17.32 18.84
#